data_AF-A0A7U7G5Q5-F1
#
_entry.id   AF-A0A7U7G5Q5-F1
#
_cell.length_a   1.000
_cell.length_b   1.000
_cell.length_c   1.000
_cell.angle_alpha   90.00
_cell.angle_beta   90.00
_cell.angle_gamma   90.00
#
_symmetry.space_group_name_H-M   'P 1'
#
loop_
_entity.id
_entity.type
_entity.pdbx_description
1 polymer ?
#
loop_
_entity_poly.entity_id
_entity_poly.type
_entity_poly.pdbx_seq_one_letter_code
_entity_poly.pdbx_strand_id
1 'polypeptide(L)'
;MSENRLQRLWVMDWFGHVIDQPSEGGPLIRDYLSPGAYPDTFVLSSWPLKTPARVMFRHTSSVAQNLPDAQFVAAGENLVALEDQDSGTFFSINPRNNDTHWNSPAVYDWERFILLTKEMLDGFAVLQDRSYGEVQMSGHPVPALVWPSVAENIGNFAWLGGFAFSITRNLENLAKIGATAPGKSVDVTLVSPHGDIAKLSIVRSEKEL
;
A
#
# COMPACT_ATOMS: atom_id res chain seq x y z
N MET A 1 2.02 -12.95 -15.03
CA MET A 1 0.65 -12.53 -14.71
C MET A 1 0.06 -13.61 -13.83
N SER A 2 -0.03 -13.38 -12.51
CA SER A 2 -0.62 -14.36 -11.60
C SER A 2 -2.13 -14.47 -11.85
N GLU A 3 -2.64 -15.69 -11.75
CA GLU A 3 -4.05 -16.02 -11.85
C GLU A 3 -4.90 -15.18 -10.88
N ASN A 4 -6.16 -15.00 -11.25
CA ASN A 4 -7.22 -14.36 -10.47
C ASN A 4 -7.49 -15.17 -9.18
N ARG A 5 -6.57 -15.09 -8.21
CA ARG A 5 -6.56 -15.87 -6.97
C ARG A 5 -7.07 -15.02 -5.82
N LEU A 6 -7.91 -15.63 -5.00
CA LEU A 6 -8.35 -15.08 -3.73
C LEU A 6 -7.14 -14.95 -2.80
N GLN A 7 -6.90 -13.75 -2.29
CA GLN A 7 -5.77 -13.43 -1.43
C GLN A 7 -6.08 -12.28 -0.48
N ARG A 8 -5.23 -12.08 0.52
CA ARG A 8 -5.31 -10.93 1.42
C ARG A 8 -4.83 -9.69 0.67
N LEU A 9 -5.64 -8.63 0.74
CA LEU A 9 -5.31 -7.30 0.25
C LEU A 9 -5.31 -6.35 1.44
N TRP A 10 -4.23 -5.60 1.59
CA TRP A 10 -4.13 -4.52 2.56
C TRP A 10 -4.47 -3.20 1.90
N VAL A 11 -5.00 -2.28 2.69
CA VAL A 11 -5.39 -0.95 2.23
C VAL A 11 -4.32 0.03 2.68
N MET A 12 -3.76 0.78 1.75
CA MET A 12 -2.82 1.86 2.03
C MET A 12 -3.46 3.19 1.61
N ASP A 13 -3.33 4.22 2.43
CA ASP A 13 -3.78 5.56 2.08
C ASP A 13 -2.87 6.21 1.02
N TRP A 14 -3.33 7.35 0.52
CA TRP A 14 -2.59 8.17 -0.43
C TRP A 14 -1.20 8.60 0.06
N PHE A 15 -0.95 8.60 1.36
CA PHE A 15 0.27 9.12 1.99
C PHE A 15 1.24 8.01 2.44
N GLY A 16 1.01 6.76 2.05
CA GLY A 16 1.92 5.64 2.36
C GLY A 16 1.68 4.99 3.73
N HIS A 17 0.56 5.28 4.38
CA HIS A 17 0.18 4.65 5.65
C HIS A 17 -0.79 3.51 5.38
N VAL A 18 -0.73 2.47 6.18
CA VAL A 18 -1.63 1.31 6.09
C VAL A 18 -2.84 1.52 6.97
N ILE A 19 -3.99 1.02 6.54
CA ILE A 19 -5.24 1.07 7.30
C ILE A 19 -5.34 -0.16 8.19
N ASP A 20 -5.67 0.06 9.45
CA ASP A 20 -5.85 -0.99 10.44
C ASP A 20 -7.05 -0.72 11.35
N GLN A 21 -7.51 -1.74 12.06
CA GLN A 21 -8.57 -1.69 13.06
C GLN A 21 -8.07 -2.44 14.30
N PRO A 22 -7.28 -1.81 15.17
CA PRO A 22 -6.52 -2.50 16.23
C PRO A 22 -7.39 -3.20 17.28
N SER A 23 -8.71 -2.94 17.27
CA SER A 23 -9.69 -3.65 18.09
C SER A 23 -10.91 -3.96 17.24
N GLU A 24 -11.49 -5.14 17.40
CA GLU A 24 -12.59 -5.64 16.54
C GLU A 24 -13.78 -4.69 16.41
N GLY A 25 -14.06 -3.89 17.46
CA GLY A 25 -15.16 -2.93 17.46
C GLY A 25 -14.74 -1.46 17.36
N GLY A 26 -13.46 -1.18 17.14
CA GLY A 26 -12.91 0.18 17.05
C GLY A 26 -13.05 0.80 15.64
N PRO A 27 -12.69 2.07 15.48
CA PRO A 27 -12.64 2.69 14.15
C PRO A 27 -11.48 2.14 13.32
N LEU A 28 -11.57 2.31 12.00
CA LEU A 28 -10.40 2.21 11.13
C LEU A 28 -9.45 3.36 11.47
N ILE A 29 -8.17 3.07 11.64
CA ILE A 29 -7.11 4.04 11.83
C ILE A 29 -6.06 3.89 10.73
N ARG A 30 -5.15 4.85 10.63
CA ARG A 30 -3.94 4.74 9.82
C ARG A 30 -2.73 4.51 10.70
N ASP A 31 -1.80 3.68 10.23
CA ASP A 31 -0.52 3.42 10.88
C ASP A 31 0.63 3.40 9.87
N TYR A 32 1.86 3.55 10.36
CA TYR A 32 3.04 3.46 9.53
C TYR A 32 3.26 2.02 9.05
N LEU A 33 3.64 1.89 7.78
CA LEU A 33 4.17 0.62 7.29
C LEU A 33 5.48 0.30 8.03
N SER A 34 5.49 -0.82 8.76
CA SER A 34 6.65 -1.33 9.48
C SER A 34 7.26 -2.53 8.73
N PRO A 35 8.56 -2.50 8.37
CA PRO A 35 9.19 -3.59 7.62
C PRO A 35 9.07 -4.97 8.30
N GLY A 36 8.45 -5.94 7.62
CA GLY A 36 8.24 -7.30 8.12
C GLY A 36 7.08 -7.44 9.13
N ALA A 37 6.27 -6.39 9.30
CA ALA A 37 5.03 -6.45 10.07
C ALA A 37 3.85 -6.11 9.15
N TYR A 38 2.87 -7.01 9.10
CA TYR A 38 1.64 -6.82 8.34
C TYR A 38 0.54 -6.32 9.27
N PRO A 39 -0.28 -5.33 8.84
CA PRO A 39 -1.50 -5.00 9.56
C PRO A 39 -2.38 -6.23 9.71
N ASP A 40 -3.04 -6.35 10.87
CA ASP A 40 -3.96 -7.46 11.10
C ASP A 40 -5.24 -7.31 10.27
N THR A 41 -5.63 -6.08 9.97
CA THR A 41 -6.79 -5.78 9.12
C THR A 41 -6.47 -5.92 7.64
N PHE A 42 -7.22 -6.78 6.95
CA PHE A 42 -7.13 -6.96 5.50
C PHE A 42 -8.51 -7.24 4.90
N VAL A 43 -8.58 -7.21 3.56
CA VAL A 43 -9.75 -7.68 2.79
C VAL A 43 -9.36 -8.95 2.04
N LEU A 44 -10.26 -9.92 2.01
CA LEU A 44 -10.07 -11.14 1.21
C LEU A 44 -10.73 -10.95 -0.17
N SER A 45 -9.94 -10.82 -1.23
CA SER A 45 -10.47 -10.61 -2.58
C SER A 45 -9.54 -11.16 -3.67
N SER A 46 -10.03 -11.19 -4.92
CA SER A 46 -9.21 -11.52 -6.08
C SER A 46 -8.30 -10.35 -6.46
N TRP A 47 -7.11 -10.65 -6.96
CA TRP A 47 -6.22 -9.67 -7.58
C TRP A 47 -6.03 -9.94 -9.08
N PRO A 48 -6.14 -8.93 -9.95
CA PRO A 48 -6.54 -7.55 -9.65
C PRO A 48 -8.01 -7.45 -9.24
N LEU A 49 -8.33 -6.51 -8.35
CA LEU A 49 -9.69 -6.24 -7.92
C LEU A 49 -10.50 -5.63 -9.07
N LYS A 50 -11.76 -6.08 -9.25
CA LYS A 50 -12.73 -5.42 -10.13
C LYS A 50 -13.71 -4.61 -9.28
N THR A 51 -13.87 -3.33 -9.59
CA THR A 51 -14.84 -2.44 -8.93
C THR A 51 -16.16 -2.33 -9.72
N PRO A 52 -17.30 -2.09 -9.05
CA PRO A 52 -17.45 -2.02 -7.59
C PRO A 52 -17.29 -3.41 -6.94
N ALA A 53 -16.73 -3.45 -5.73
CA ALA A 53 -16.51 -4.69 -4.99
C ALA A 53 -16.87 -4.51 -3.52
N ARG A 54 -17.65 -5.43 -2.93
CA ARG A 54 -17.97 -5.37 -1.50
C ARG A 54 -16.70 -5.46 -0.66
N VAL A 55 -16.60 -4.60 0.34
CA VAL A 55 -15.53 -4.63 1.34
C VAL A 55 -15.99 -5.48 2.51
N MET A 56 -15.16 -6.43 2.90
CA MET A 56 -15.31 -7.16 4.16
C MET A 56 -13.94 -7.17 4.83
N PHE A 57 -13.74 -6.26 5.77
CA PHE A 57 -12.55 -6.23 6.59
C PHE A 57 -12.51 -7.44 7.53
N ARG A 58 -11.33 -8.05 7.63
CA ARG A 58 -11.09 -9.24 8.44
C ARG A 58 -9.80 -9.04 9.22
N HIS A 59 -9.78 -9.68 10.38
CA HIS A 59 -8.59 -9.88 11.19
C HIS A 59 -8.06 -11.28 10.93
N THR A 60 -6.83 -11.59 11.37
CA THR A 60 -6.30 -12.95 11.26
C THR A 60 -7.13 -13.95 12.05
N SER A 61 -7.65 -13.53 13.21
CA SER A 61 -8.42 -14.35 14.15
C SER A 61 -9.94 -14.18 14.04
N SER A 62 -10.44 -13.14 13.37
CA SER A 62 -11.86 -12.77 13.42
C SER A 62 -12.31 -11.90 12.23
N VAL A 63 -13.49 -11.30 12.35
CA VAL A 63 -14.04 -10.35 11.38
C VAL A 63 -14.16 -8.99 12.06
N ALA A 64 -13.83 -7.93 11.32
CA ALA A 64 -14.03 -6.56 11.78
C ALA A 64 -15.52 -6.30 12.05
N GLN A 65 -15.82 -5.65 13.17
CA GLN A 65 -17.18 -5.30 13.59
C GLN A 65 -17.34 -3.77 13.62
N ASN A 66 -18.60 -3.32 13.66
CA ASN A 66 -18.96 -1.90 13.76
C ASN A 66 -18.40 -1.00 12.63
N LEU A 67 -18.16 -1.58 11.46
CA LEU A 67 -17.84 -0.83 10.25
C LEU A 67 -19.09 -0.75 9.36
N PRO A 68 -19.28 0.36 8.60
CA PRO A 68 -20.37 0.44 7.63
C PRO A 68 -20.28 -0.67 6.58
N ASP A 69 -21.43 -1.02 5.98
CA ASP A 69 -21.44 -1.84 4.78
C ASP A 69 -20.83 -1.03 3.64
N ALA A 70 -19.56 -1.32 3.33
CA ALA A 70 -18.77 -0.53 2.39
C ALA A 70 -18.49 -1.28 1.08
N GLN A 71 -18.21 -0.52 0.02
CA GLN A 71 -17.72 -1.04 -1.25
C GLN A 71 -16.51 -0.26 -1.76
N PHE A 72 -15.59 -0.97 -2.41
CA PHE A 72 -14.55 -0.35 -3.21
C PHE A 72 -15.14 0.16 -4.51
N VAL A 73 -14.97 1.44 -4.80
CA VAL A 73 -15.28 2.05 -6.09
C VAL A 73 -14.00 2.57 -6.76
N ALA A 74 -14.02 2.69 -8.10
CA ALA A 74 -12.85 3.19 -8.83
C ALA A 74 -12.57 4.67 -8.48
N ALA A 75 -11.32 4.99 -8.15
CA ALA A 75 -10.88 6.35 -7.81
C ALA A 75 -9.65 6.82 -8.61
N GLY A 76 -9.34 6.12 -9.71
CA GLY A 76 -8.18 6.37 -10.56
C GLY A 76 -7.49 5.07 -10.97
N GLU A 77 -6.38 5.18 -11.69
CA GLU A 77 -5.58 4.02 -12.07
C GLU A 77 -4.94 3.38 -10.83
N ASN A 78 -5.27 2.10 -10.58
CA ASN A 78 -4.85 1.33 -9.41
C ASN A 78 -5.24 1.96 -8.06
N LEU A 79 -6.30 2.78 -8.06
CA LEU A 79 -6.81 3.48 -6.88
C LEU A 79 -8.29 3.15 -6.66
N VAL A 80 -8.65 3.02 -5.40
CA VAL A 80 -10.02 2.81 -4.96
C VAL A 80 -10.43 3.84 -3.92
N ALA A 81 -11.71 4.10 -3.80
CA ALA A 81 -12.31 4.75 -2.63
C ALA A 81 -13.20 3.73 -1.90
N LEU A 82 -13.38 3.92 -0.59
CA LEU A 82 -14.33 3.12 0.19
C LEU A 82 -15.61 3.94 0.38
N GLU A 83 -16.68 3.52 -0.26
CA GLU A 83 -18.00 4.14 -0.18
C GLU A 83 -18.87 3.39 0.82
N ASP A 84 -19.49 4.10 1.75
CA ASP A 84 -20.57 3.60 2.60
C ASP A 84 -21.84 3.45 1.75
N GLN A 85 -22.36 2.23 1.67
CA GLN A 85 -23.52 1.92 0.82
C GLN A 85 -24.83 2.52 1.35
N ASP A 86 -24.92 2.85 2.64
CA ASP A 86 -26.15 3.40 3.22
C ASP A 86 -26.27 4.91 2.96
N SER A 87 -25.15 5.64 3.05
CA SER A 87 -25.13 7.10 2.98
C SER A 87 -24.56 7.65 1.67
N GLY A 88 -23.81 6.84 0.90
CA GLY A 88 -23.09 7.28 -0.30
C GLY A 88 -21.89 8.18 -0.02
N THR A 89 -21.44 8.29 1.24
CA THR A 89 -20.24 9.03 1.62
C THR A 89 -19.02 8.12 1.59
N PHE A 90 -17.83 8.72 1.64
CA PHE A 90 -16.56 8.03 1.55
C PHE A 90 -15.81 8.02 2.87
N PHE A 91 -15.08 6.94 3.11
CA PHE A 91 -14.04 6.89 4.13
C PHE A 91 -12.92 7.86 3.77
N SER A 92 -12.59 8.71 4.73
CA SER A 92 -11.59 9.77 4.58
C SER A 92 -10.66 9.79 5.77
N ILE A 93 -9.44 10.26 5.50
CA ILE A 93 -8.41 10.43 6.51
C ILE A 93 -7.95 11.88 6.46
N ASN A 94 -7.98 12.55 7.61
CA ASN A 94 -7.34 13.83 7.76
C ASN A 94 -5.84 13.64 8.06
N PRO A 95 -4.94 13.94 7.10
CA PRO A 95 -3.51 13.71 7.24
C PRO A 95 -2.87 14.51 8.40
N ARG A 96 -3.47 15.63 8.83
CA ARG A 96 -2.85 16.54 9.81
C ARG A 96 -2.98 16.07 11.25
N ASN A 97 -4.01 15.29 11.55
CA ASN A 97 -4.33 14.85 12.91
C ASN A 97 -4.63 13.34 12.99
N ASN A 98 -4.49 12.60 11.89
CA ASN A 98 -4.80 11.18 11.76
C ASN A 98 -6.26 10.82 12.06
N ASP A 99 -7.17 11.79 12.01
CA ASP A 99 -8.60 11.55 12.20
C ASP A 99 -9.18 10.81 11.00
N THR A 100 -10.11 9.89 11.25
CA THR A 100 -10.71 9.04 10.22
C THR A 100 -12.23 9.05 10.36
N HIS A 101 -12.95 9.13 9.23
CA HIS A 101 -14.41 9.23 9.27
C HIS A 101 -15.08 8.80 7.96
N TRP A 102 -16.37 8.46 8.04
CA TRP A 102 -17.21 8.00 6.93
C TRP A 102 -18.23 9.06 6.48
N ASN A 103 -17.86 10.34 6.43
CA ASN A 103 -18.80 11.42 6.08
C ASN A 103 -18.32 12.31 4.93
N SER A 104 -17.29 11.90 4.19
CA SER A 104 -16.78 12.70 3.08
C SER A 104 -17.74 12.62 1.89
N PRO A 105 -18.25 13.74 1.36
CA PRO A 105 -19.26 13.73 0.29
C PRO A 105 -18.66 13.50 -1.11
N ALA A 106 -17.33 13.48 -1.24
CA ALA A 106 -16.65 13.36 -2.52
C ALA A 106 -15.27 12.71 -2.36
N VAL A 107 -14.74 12.17 -3.47
CA VAL A 107 -13.41 11.56 -3.51
C VAL A 107 -12.37 12.60 -3.90
N TYR A 108 -11.62 13.08 -2.91
CA TYR A 108 -10.37 13.82 -3.12
C TYR A 108 -9.17 12.90 -2.88
N ASP A 109 -7.98 13.47 -2.75
CA ASP A 109 -6.77 12.68 -2.52
C ASP A 109 -6.81 11.93 -1.17
N TRP A 110 -7.58 12.40 -0.19
CA TRP A 110 -7.67 11.83 1.16
C TRP A 110 -8.58 10.59 1.24
N GLU A 111 -9.46 10.43 0.25
CA GLU A 111 -10.37 9.31 0.09
C GLU A 111 -9.86 8.28 -0.93
N ARG A 112 -8.60 8.44 -1.39
CA ARG A 112 -7.95 7.53 -2.34
C ARG A 112 -7.04 6.55 -1.62
N PHE A 113 -7.24 5.29 -1.94
CA PHE A 113 -6.52 4.17 -1.35
C PHE A 113 -5.92 3.27 -2.42
N ILE A 114 -4.80 2.65 -2.05
CA ILE A 114 -4.05 1.71 -2.86
C ILE A 114 -4.21 0.34 -2.20
N LEU A 115 -4.62 -0.64 -2.99
CA LEU A 115 -4.70 -2.03 -2.53
C LEU A 115 -3.36 -2.72 -2.76
N LEU A 116 -2.84 -3.35 -1.72
CA LEU A 116 -1.54 -4.00 -1.71
C LEU A 116 -1.70 -5.50 -1.50
N THR A 117 -1.00 -6.28 -2.32
CA THR A 117 -0.77 -7.72 -2.08
C THR A 117 0.36 -7.91 -1.08
N LYS A 118 0.55 -9.15 -0.58
CA LYS A 118 1.65 -9.46 0.35
C LYS A 118 2.99 -9.12 -0.30
N GLU A 119 3.16 -9.52 -1.56
CA GLU A 119 4.38 -9.31 -2.32
C GLU A 119 4.68 -7.81 -2.51
N MET A 120 3.67 -6.95 -2.57
CA MET A 120 3.88 -5.50 -2.64
C MET A 120 4.37 -4.94 -1.30
N LEU A 121 3.79 -5.39 -0.18
CA LEU A 121 4.25 -5.00 1.16
C LEU A 121 5.67 -5.50 1.43
N ASP A 122 5.97 -6.73 1.03
CA ASP A 122 7.30 -7.32 1.06
C ASP A 122 8.30 -6.49 0.24
N GLY A 123 7.88 -6.01 -0.94
CA GLY A 123 8.66 -5.09 -1.76
C GLY A 123 9.01 -3.81 -1.01
N PHE A 124 8.05 -3.20 -0.32
CA PHE A 124 8.32 -2.04 0.53
C PHE A 124 9.26 -2.34 1.69
N ALA A 125 9.07 -3.47 2.38
CA ALA A 125 9.93 -3.88 3.49
C ALA A 125 11.41 -3.99 3.07
N VAL A 126 11.67 -4.56 1.88
CA VAL A 126 13.01 -4.65 1.30
C VAL A 126 13.60 -3.27 0.97
N LEU A 127 12.77 -2.34 0.49
CA LEU A 127 13.21 -0.98 0.18
C LEU A 127 13.44 -0.13 1.44
N GLN A 128 12.75 -0.42 2.55
CA GLN A 128 12.80 0.36 3.79
C GLN A 128 13.86 -0.12 4.79
N ASP A 129 14.12 -1.42 4.85
CA ASP A 129 15.08 -1.99 5.80
C ASP A 129 16.12 -2.86 5.08
N ARG A 130 17.37 -2.39 5.16
CA ARG A 130 18.55 -3.04 4.56
C ARG A 130 18.82 -4.43 5.12
N SER A 131 18.25 -4.79 6.27
CA SER A 131 18.35 -6.16 6.80
C SER A 131 17.62 -7.18 5.90
N TYR A 132 16.68 -6.74 5.06
CA TYR A 132 15.98 -7.56 4.09
C TYR A 132 16.62 -7.54 2.69
N GLY A 133 17.54 -6.62 2.39
CA GLY A 133 18.23 -6.64 1.10
C GLY A 133 19.12 -5.45 0.85
N GLU A 134 20.02 -5.63 -0.10
CA GLU A 134 20.84 -4.55 -0.64
C GLU A 134 20.17 -3.98 -1.88
N VAL A 135 19.97 -2.67 -1.89
CA VAL A 135 19.34 -1.95 -3.01
C VAL A 135 20.39 -1.03 -3.64
N GLN A 136 20.57 -1.19 -4.94
CA GLN A 136 21.49 -0.38 -5.73
C GLN A 136 20.74 0.32 -6.86
N MET A 137 21.15 1.56 -7.14
CA MET A 137 20.69 2.34 -8.28
C MET A 137 21.91 2.76 -9.08
N SER A 138 21.91 2.46 -10.39
CA SER A 138 23.06 2.73 -11.26
C SER A 138 24.38 2.18 -10.72
N GLY A 139 24.35 0.97 -10.13
CA GLY A 139 25.53 0.28 -9.57
C GLY A 139 26.02 0.79 -8.21
N HIS A 140 25.31 1.73 -7.58
CA HIS A 140 25.69 2.27 -6.28
C HIS A 140 24.62 1.97 -5.22
N PRO A 141 25.00 1.57 -3.99
CA PRO A 141 24.06 1.42 -2.88
C PRO A 141 23.30 2.71 -2.62
N VAL A 142 21.99 2.62 -2.41
CA VAL A 142 21.15 3.78 -2.09
C VAL A 142 20.63 3.77 -0.66
N PRO A 143 20.37 4.94 -0.05
CA PRO A 143 19.58 5.05 1.18
C PRO A 143 18.26 4.29 1.10
N ALA A 144 17.77 3.87 2.27
CA ALA A 144 16.45 3.26 2.40
C ALA A 144 15.34 4.19 1.92
N LEU A 145 14.19 3.61 1.61
CA LEU A 145 12.99 4.31 1.21
C LEU A 145 12.55 5.29 2.31
N VAL A 146 12.13 6.49 1.89
CA VAL A 146 11.60 7.54 2.76
C VAL A 146 10.22 7.95 2.27
N TRP A 147 9.28 8.00 3.20
CA TRP A 147 7.94 8.53 2.95
C TRP A 147 7.95 10.06 2.96
N PRO A 148 7.20 10.72 2.06
CA PRO A 148 7.06 12.17 2.09
C PRO A 148 6.38 12.63 3.38
N SER A 149 6.67 13.87 3.78
CA SER A 149 5.99 14.47 4.92
C SER A 149 4.53 14.69 4.59
N VAL A 150 3.67 14.18 5.46
CA VAL A 150 2.22 14.35 5.36
C VAL A 150 1.81 15.84 5.35
N ALA A 151 2.64 16.72 5.93
CA ALA A 151 2.43 18.17 5.93
C ALA A 151 2.53 18.80 4.54
N GLU A 152 3.21 18.16 3.59
CA GLU A 152 3.33 18.64 2.20
C GLU A 152 2.03 18.45 1.43
N ASN A 153 1.13 17.57 1.91
CA ASN A 153 -0.14 17.24 1.26
C ASN A 153 0.03 16.79 -0.20
N ILE A 154 1.09 16.04 -0.47
CA ILE A 154 1.37 15.36 -1.75
C ILE A 154 1.49 13.88 -1.41
N GLY A 155 0.95 13.01 -2.25
CA GLY A 155 0.97 11.56 -2.02
C GLY A 155 1.06 10.75 -3.29
N ASN A 156 0.92 9.43 -3.15
CA ASN A 156 1.17 8.41 -4.16
C ASN A 156 2.61 8.41 -4.70
N PHE A 157 3.58 8.74 -3.83
CA PHE A 157 4.99 8.60 -4.15
C PHE A 157 5.82 8.32 -2.89
N ALA A 158 7.02 7.80 -3.10
CA ALA A 158 8.05 7.63 -2.09
C ALA A 158 9.42 7.97 -2.68
N TRP A 159 10.38 8.32 -1.82
CA TRP A 159 11.75 8.60 -2.20
C TRP A 159 12.63 7.39 -1.98
N LEU A 160 13.48 7.06 -2.95
CA LEU A 160 14.53 6.07 -2.81
C LEU A 160 15.81 6.61 -3.45
N GLY A 161 16.87 6.75 -2.67
CA GLY A 161 18.15 7.29 -3.18
C GLY A 161 18.04 8.64 -3.90
N GLY A 162 17.12 9.51 -3.46
CA GLY A 162 16.87 10.81 -4.10
C GLY A 162 15.97 10.77 -5.34
N PHE A 163 15.49 9.59 -5.75
CA PHE A 163 14.51 9.45 -6.83
C PHE A 163 13.09 9.31 -6.26
N ALA A 164 12.19 10.19 -6.65
CA ALA A 164 10.76 10.08 -6.34
C ALA A 164 10.07 9.15 -7.35
N PHE A 165 9.54 8.03 -6.88
CA PHE A 165 8.77 7.10 -7.71
C PHE A 165 7.29 7.10 -7.32
N SER A 166 6.41 6.94 -8.30
CA SER A 166 4.97 6.84 -8.04
C SER A 166 4.62 5.44 -7.53
N ILE A 167 3.83 5.32 -6.47
CA ILE A 167 3.51 4.00 -5.91
C ILE A 167 2.62 3.21 -6.87
N THR A 168 1.51 3.79 -7.33
CA THR A 168 0.54 3.11 -8.19
C THR A 168 1.11 2.67 -9.53
N ARG A 169 2.09 3.40 -10.07
CA ARG A 169 2.77 3.04 -11.34
C ARG A 169 3.81 1.92 -11.18
N ASN A 170 4.17 1.58 -9.94
CA ASN A 170 5.24 0.62 -9.65
C ASN A 170 4.76 -0.59 -8.85
N LEU A 171 3.46 -0.81 -8.67
CA LEU A 171 2.90 -1.94 -7.92
C LEU A 171 3.43 -3.30 -8.42
N GLU A 172 3.50 -3.51 -9.74
CA GLU A 172 4.04 -4.75 -10.29
C GLU A 172 5.54 -4.94 -9.97
N ASN A 173 6.31 -3.85 -9.96
CA ASN A 173 7.73 -3.91 -9.64
C ASN A 173 7.95 -4.10 -8.14
N LEU A 174 7.12 -3.49 -7.29
CA LEU A 174 7.09 -3.76 -5.85
C LEU A 174 6.79 -5.24 -5.58
N ALA A 175 5.77 -5.81 -6.26
CA ALA A 175 5.46 -7.23 -6.17
C ALA A 175 6.62 -8.13 -6.63
N LYS A 176 7.33 -7.77 -7.71
CA LYS A 176 8.52 -8.52 -8.15
C LYS A 176 9.64 -8.49 -7.10
N ILE A 177 9.88 -7.34 -6.46
CA ILE A 177 10.86 -7.23 -5.38
C ILE A 177 10.48 -8.17 -4.23
N GLY A 178 9.25 -8.08 -3.73
CA GLY A 178 8.82 -8.90 -2.59
C GLY A 178 8.74 -10.39 -2.89
N ALA A 179 8.42 -10.78 -4.13
CA ALA A 179 8.42 -12.18 -4.57
C ALA A 179 9.83 -12.76 -4.80
N THR A 180 10.89 -11.95 -4.70
CA THR A 180 12.26 -12.42 -4.92
C THR A 180 12.69 -13.29 -3.74
N ALA A 181 13.08 -14.53 -4.07
CA ALA A 181 13.52 -15.50 -3.07
C ALA A 181 14.77 -15.02 -2.31
N PRO A 182 14.95 -15.44 -1.05
CA PRO A 182 16.16 -15.16 -0.29
C PRO A 182 17.44 -15.54 -1.05
N GLY A 183 18.46 -14.68 -0.96
CA GLY A 183 19.74 -14.85 -1.66
C GLY A 183 19.69 -14.65 -3.18
N LYS A 184 18.53 -14.30 -3.76
CA LYS A 184 18.39 -14.01 -5.20
C LYS A 184 18.39 -12.51 -5.46
N SER A 185 18.74 -12.18 -6.70
CA SER A 185 18.71 -10.82 -7.21
C SER A 185 17.53 -10.60 -8.16
N VAL A 186 17.06 -9.37 -8.21
CA VAL A 186 16.05 -8.91 -9.16
C VAL A 186 16.41 -7.52 -9.66
N ASP A 187 16.25 -7.31 -10.96
CA ASP A 187 16.34 -6.00 -11.56
C ASP A 187 14.94 -5.48 -11.88
N VAL A 188 14.67 -4.25 -11.44
CA VAL A 188 13.38 -3.59 -11.70
C VAL A 188 13.59 -2.16 -12.15
N THR A 189 12.52 -1.58 -12.68
CA THR A 189 12.50 -0.19 -13.13
C THR A 189 11.49 0.58 -12.30
N LEU A 190 11.91 1.66 -11.66
CA LEU A 190 11.00 2.58 -11.00
C LEU A 190 10.61 3.73 -11.94
N VAL A 191 9.34 4.09 -11.95
CA VAL A 191 8.78 5.19 -12.74
C VAL A 191 8.38 6.36 -11.83
N SER A 192 8.81 7.57 -12.16
CA SER A 192 8.46 8.80 -11.44
C SER A 192 6.99 9.21 -11.71
N PRO A 193 6.42 10.13 -10.90
CA PRO A 193 5.14 10.75 -11.24
C PRO A 193 5.13 11.41 -12.63
N HIS A 194 6.28 11.91 -13.10
CA HIS A 194 6.43 12.59 -14.39
C HIS A 194 6.85 11.65 -15.54
N GLY A 195 7.09 10.38 -15.26
CA GLY A 195 7.46 9.38 -16.27
C GLY A 195 8.97 9.15 -16.44
N ASP A 196 9.80 9.81 -15.64
CA ASP A 196 11.23 9.50 -15.55
C ASP A 196 11.44 8.08 -15.01
N ILE A 197 12.59 7.51 -15.30
CA ILE A 197 12.89 6.12 -15.00
C ILE A 197 14.20 6.00 -14.22
N ALA A 198 14.18 5.21 -13.14
CA ALA A 198 15.36 4.73 -12.44
C ALA A 198 15.46 3.21 -12.51
N LYS A 199 16.66 2.67 -12.75
CA LYS A 199 16.91 1.22 -12.72
C LYS A 199 17.46 0.81 -11.38
N LEU A 200 16.86 -0.22 -10.78
CA LEU A 200 17.29 -0.81 -9.54
C LEU A 200 17.81 -2.22 -9.75
N SER A 201 18.85 -2.57 -9.02
CA SER A 201 19.24 -3.94 -8.77
C SER A 201 19.12 -4.21 -7.27
N ILE A 202 18.37 -5.25 -6.90
CA ILE A 202 18.13 -5.63 -5.52
C ILE A 202 18.67 -7.03 -5.31
N VAL A 203 19.42 -7.24 -4.22
CA VAL A 203 19.81 -8.57 -3.75
C VAL A 203 19.12 -8.83 -2.42
N ARG A 204 18.25 -9.85 -2.38
CA ARG A 204 17.52 -10.23 -1.15
C ARG A 204 18.47 -10.88 -0.15
N SER A 205 18.36 -10.47 1.11
CA SER A 205 19.05 -11.16 2.19
C SER A 205 18.42 -12.54 2.45
N GLU A 206 19.13 -13.37 3.21
CA GLU A 206 18.62 -14.68 3.68
C GLU A 206 17.55 -14.54 4.77
N LYS A 207 17.22 -13.32 5.20
CA LYS A 207 16.23 -13.04 6.25
C LYS A 207 14.82 -13.22 5.69
N GLU A 208 14.00 -13.97 6.42
CA GLU A 208 12.57 -14.10 6.16
C GLU A 208 11.85 -12.76 6.35
N LEU A 209 10.82 -12.53 5.52
CA LEU A 209 9.96 -11.34 5.52
C LEU A 209 8.66 -11.60 6.26
#